data_AF-A0A246JYR5-F1
#
_entry.id   AF-A0A246JYR5-F1
#
_cell.length_a   1.000
_cell.length_b   1.000
_cell.length_c   1.000
_cell.angle_alpha   90.00
_cell.angle_beta   90.00
_cell.angle_gamma   90.00
#
_symmetry.space_group_name_H-M   'P 1'
#
loop_
_entity.id
_entity.type
_entity.pdbx_description
1 polymer ?
#
loop_
_entity_poly.entity_id
_entity_poly.type
_entity_poly.pdbx_seq_one_letter_code
_entity_poly.pdbx_strand_id
1 'polypeptide(L)'
;MGYFAGLTALDLNRKRDGEGFDVPYKLFGAGVTPREGALMSIDWTWLPNAGAWLADNVDRYQNILAGALAIVAARIAVKPVWAQVIATNTQTQIAHLETLQKLLGEALQRSDKVQDDFIKPQREMNQALYDFNGESEKIDGQTAHHLGRQISNVLGWYLVTLAGTESGKVEEAKSALKAALDELERTLAMIEWVDFNDQYGDDHAYDDVEWAEILANAEAASKEASAKGSAVFKAYYALRSVQADSIKHLRTQIRNIEHALAKLS
;
A
#
# COMPACT_ATOMS: atom_id res chain seq x y z
N MET A 1 9.38 22.16 18.98
CA MET A 1 8.86 21.85 20.33
C MET A 1 8.21 20.45 20.30
N GLY A 2 8.58 19.56 21.24
CA GLY A 2 7.93 18.27 21.60
C GLY A 2 8.08 17.10 20.62
N TYR A 3 9.13 16.26 20.66
CA TYR A 3 9.37 15.05 21.49
C TYR A 3 8.32 13.92 21.41
N PHE A 4 8.66 12.84 20.69
CA PHE A 4 8.45 11.46 21.16
C PHE A 4 9.59 10.58 20.64
N ALA A 5 10.28 9.95 21.59
CA ALA A 5 11.39 9.04 21.40
C ALA A 5 11.04 7.69 22.01
N GLY A 6 11.54 6.62 21.39
CA GLY A 6 12.00 5.41 22.07
C GLY A 6 11.00 4.25 22.19
N LEU A 7 11.34 3.13 21.56
CA LEU A 7 11.73 1.93 22.31
C LEU A 7 12.48 0.93 21.42
N THR A 8 13.70 0.65 21.86
CA THR A 8 14.68 -0.30 21.33
C THR A 8 14.54 -1.68 21.99
N ALA A 9 15.19 -2.66 21.36
CA ALA A 9 15.27 -4.08 21.66
C ALA A 9 16.04 -4.47 22.95
N LEU A 10 16.09 -5.81 23.17
CA LEU A 10 16.95 -6.63 24.08
C LEU A 10 16.50 -6.66 25.57
N ASP A 11 16.58 -7.74 26.38
CA ASP A 11 17.25 -9.04 26.27
C ASP A 11 16.78 -10.02 27.39
N LEU A 12 17.17 -11.30 27.24
CA LEU A 12 17.55 -12.31 28.27
C LEU A 12 16.54 -12.95 29.28
N ASN A 13 16.34 -14.27 29.08
CA ASN A 13 16.79 -15.40 29.94
C ASN A 13 16.12 -15.69 31.31
N ARG A 14 15.79 -16.99 31.52
CA ARG A 14 16.05 -17.84 32.73
C ARG A 14 14.86 -18.64 33.32
N LYS A 15 15.18 -19.92 33.65
CA LYS A 15 14.54 -20.98 34.50
C LYS A 15 13.84 -22.06 33.67
N ARG A 16 14.22 -23.35 33.60
CA ARG A 16 14.83 -24.37 34.50
C ARG A 16 14.10 -24.59 35.82
N ASP A 17 13.61 -25.83 35.98
CA ASP A 17 13.18 -26.64 37.15
C ASP A 17 11.88 -27.38 36.72
N GLY A 18 11.63 -28.69 36.86
CA GLY A 18 12.32 -29.80 37.51
C GLY A 18 11.30 -30.64 38.28
N GLU A 19 10.84 -31.80 37.77
CA GLU A 19 10.22 -32.93 38.51
C GLU A 19 10.38 -34.18 37.60
N GLY A 20 10.91 -35.35 37.96
CA GLY A 20 11.22 -35.95 39.25
C GLY A 20 10.24 -37.10 39.53
N PHE A 21 10.57 -38.35 39.18
CA PHE A 21 10.15 -39.53 39.95
C PHE A 21 11.06 -40.73 39.69
N ASP A 22 11.49 -41.33 40.79
CA ASP A 22 12.62 -42.21 40.95
C ASP A 22 12.19 -43.51 41.66
N VAL A 23 12.84 -44.62 41.26
CA VAL A 23 13.10 -45.93 41.92
C VAL A 23 11.96 -46.79 42.53
N PRO A 24 12.12 -48.15 42.72
CA PRO A 24 13.38 -48.86 43.02
C PRO A 24 13.68 -50.23 42.40
N TYR A 25 14.99 -50.44 42.21
CA TYR A 25 15.65 -51.74 42.29
C TYR A 25 15.92 -52.11 43.75
N LYS A 26 15.69 -53.38 44.11
CA LYS A 26 16.31 -54.02 45.29
C LYS A 26 17.06 -55.29 44.88
N LEU A 27 18.35 -55.25 45.21
CA LEU A 27 19.34 -56.33 45.23
C LEU A 27 19.17 -57.24 46.46
N PHE A 28 19.69 -58.47 46.31
CA PHE A 28 20.34 -59.41 47.27
C PHE A 28 19.94 -60.83 46.85
N GLY A 29 20.79 -61.83 46.59
CA GLY A 29 22.23 -62.00 46.84
C GLY A 29 22.46 -63.35 47.56
N ALA A 30 23.32 -64.20 46.97
CA ALA A 30 23.94 -65.44 47.51
C ALA A 30 23.05 -66.71 47.65
N GLY A 31 23.48 -67.93 47.29
CA GLY A 31 24.77 -68.40 46.77
C GLY A 31 24.81 -69.93 46.60
N VAL A 32 26.02 -70.44 46.32
CA VAL A 32 26.54 -71.81 46.47
C VAL A 32 26.39 -72.79 45.27
N THR A 33 27.56 -73.26 44.81
CA THR A 33 27.88 -74.29 43.80
C THR A 33 27.82 -75.72 44.41
N PRO A 34 28.27 -76.80 43.73
CA PRO A 34 27.91 -77.37 42.42
C PRO A 34 27.36 -78.81 42.56
N ARG A 35 26.59 -79.33 41.59
CA ARG A 35 26.38 -80.79 41.47
C ARG A 35 26.16 -81.25 40.03
N GLU A 36 26.77 -82.38 39.76
CA GLU A 36 26.92 -83.08 38.49
C GLU A 36 25.57 -83.49 37.85
N GLY A 37 25.58 -83.56 36.52
CA GLY A 37 24.83 -84.54 35.74
C GLY A 37 23.30 -84.50 35.81
N ALA A 38 22.68 -83.63 35.02
CA ALA A 38 21.31 -83.86 34.55
C ALA A 38 21.16 -83.35 33.11
N LEU A 39 21.04 -84.27 32.17
CA LEU A 39 20.56 -84.00 30.82
C LEU A 39 19.13 -83.43 30.95
N MET A 40 18.99 -82.11 30.77
CA MET A 40 17.68 -81.50 30.56
C MET A 40 17.13 -82.02 29.24
N SER A 41 16.14 -82.91 29.32
CA SER A 41 15.26 -83.19 28.20
C SER A 41 14.50 -81.91 27.88
N ILE A 42 14.82 -81.29 26.75
CA ILE A 42 14.03 -80.20 26.18
C ILE A 42 12.67 -80.79 25.84
N ASP A 43 11.63 -80.32 26.55
CA ASP A 43 10.25 -80.66 26.24
C ASP A 43 9.85 -79.90 24.96
N TRP A 44 9.69 -80.65 23.87
CA TRP A 44 9.34 -80.14 22.56
C TRP A 44 7.82 -80.07 22.32
N THR A 45 6.99 -80.38 23.33
CA THR A 45 5.52 -80.44 23.18
C THR A 45 4.82 -79.08 22.99
N TRP A 46 5.52 -77.97 23.20
CA TRP A 46 5.06 -76.60 22.92
C TRP A 46 5.27 -76.13 21.46
N LEU A 47 6.00 -76.89 20.63
CA LEU A 47 6.25 -76.55 19.22
C LEU A 47 5.03 -76.52 18.28
N PRO A 48 3.88 -77.21 18.52
CA PRO A 48 2.74 -77.13 17.62
C PRO A 48 2.14 -75.72 17.50
N ASN A 49 2.39 -74.84 18.48
CA ASN A 49 1.86 -73.48 18.53
C ASN A 49 2.84 -72.41 18.03
N ALA A 50 4.10 -72.75 17.79
CA ALA A 50 5.09 -71.79 17.27
C ALA A 50 4.80 -71.41 15.81
N GLY A 51 4.29 -72.34 15.00
CA GLY A 51 3.92 -72.08 13.61
C GLY A 51 2.68 -71.19 13.47
N ALA A 52 1.67 -71.37 14.32
CA ALA A 52 0.47 -70.52 14.34
C ALA A 52 0.78 -69.12 14.90
N TRP A 53 1.63 -69.02 15.93
CA TRP A 53 2.10 -67.74 16.45
C TRP A 53 2.97 -66.98 15.44
N LEU A 54 3.85 -67.66 14.69
CA LEU A 54 4.65 -67.02 13.64
C LEU A 54 3.79 -66.58 12.44
N ALA A 55 2.80 -67.37 12.03
CA ALA A 55 1.87 -67.00 10.96
C ALA A 55 1.01 -65.77 11.35
N ASP A 56 0.44 -65.77 12.56
CA ASP A 56 -0.39 -64.67 13.06
C ASP A 56 0.42 -63.39 13.32
N ASN A 57 1.71 -63.51 13.65
CA ASN A 57 2.63 -62.37 13.73
C ASN A 57 3.08 -61.87 12.36
N VAL A 58 3.33 -62.74 11.38
CA VAL A 58 3.70 -62.33 10.01
C VAL A 58 2.56 -61.53 9.37
N ASP A 59 1.31 -61.94 9.55
CA ASP A 59 0.14 -61.19 9.05
C ASP A 59 -0.06 -59.84 9.78
N ARG A 60 0.22 -59.77 11.09
CA ARG A 60 0.24 -58.50 11.84
C ARG A 60 1.37 -57.56 11.40
N TYR A 61 2.57 -58.07 11.15
CA TYR A 61 3.69 -57.27 10.64
C TYR A 61 3.48 -56.86 9.18
N GLN A 62 2.85 -57.69 8.35
CA GLN A 62 2.47 -57.34 6.98
C GLN A 62 1.49 -56.17 6.94
N ASN A 63 0.49 -56.13 7.82
CA ASN A 63 -0.45 -55.00 7.88
C ASN A 63 0.21 -53.71 8.38
N ILE A 64 1.15 -53.79 9.32
CA ILE A 64 1.92 -52.62 9.79
C ILE A 64 2.90 -52.13 8.71
N LEU A 65 3.59 -53.04 8.02
CA LEU A 65 4.48 -52.73 6.90
C LEU A 65 3.70 -52.15 5.71
N ALA A 66 2.54 -52.70 5.38
CA ALA A 66 1.64 -52.18 4.35
C ALA A 66 1.11 -50.79 4.72
N GLY A 67 0.75 -50.57 5.99
CA GLY A 67 0.38 -49.25 6.51
C GLY A 67 1.52 -48.24 6.45
N ALA A 68 2.74 -48.64 6.80
CA ALA A 68 3.93 -47.78 6.72
C ALA A 68 4.30 -47.45 5.26
N LEU A 69 4.24 -48.43 4.36
CA LEU A 69 4.44 -48.23 2.92
C LEU A 69 3.36 -47.35 2.30
N ALA A 70 2.11 -47.46 2.75
CA ALA A 70 1.01 -46.59 2.32
C ALA A 70 1.22 -45.14 2.79
N ILE A 71 1.73 -44.90 4.00
CA ILE A 71 2.08 -43.56 4.49
C ILE A 71 3.25 -42.96 3.70
N VAL A 72 4.27 -43.76 3.38
CA VAL A 72 5.41 -43.34 2.54
C VAL A 72 4.95 -43.03 1.12
N ALA A 73 4.13 -43.90 0.52
CA ALA A 73 3.56 -43.70 -0.81
C ALA A 73 2.66 -42.45 -0.85
N ALA A 74 1.82 -42.24 0.17
CA ALA A 74 1.00 -41.03 0.31
C ALA A 74 1.87 -39.77 0.41
N ARG A 75 3.00 -39.82 1.13
CA ARG A 75 3.92 -38.68 1.24
C ARG A 75 4.67 -38.39 -0.07
N ILE A 76 5.02 -39.43 -0.83
CA ILE A 76 5.61 -39.30 -2.17
C ILE A 76 4.58 -38.74 -3.17
N ALA A 77 3.32 -39.18 -3.10
CA ALA A 77 2.24 -38.71 -3.96
C ALA A 77 1.81 -37.26 -3.67
N VAL A 78 1.94 -36.79 -2.42
CA VAL A 78 1.62 -35.40 -2.03
C VAL A 78 2.71 -34.40 -2.46
N LYS A 79 3.98 -34.83 -2.56
CA LYS A 79 5.11 -33.99 -2.99
C LYS A 79 4.90 -33.26 -4.33
N PRO A 80 4.49 -33.91 -5.43
CA PRO A 80 4.30 -33.23 -6.72
C PRO A 80 3.14 -32.23 -6.67
N VAL A 81 2.06 -32.52 -5.95
CA VAL A 81 0.93 -31.59 -5.77
C VAL A 81 1.37 -30.36 -4.97
N TRP A 82 2.15 -30.54 -3.90
CA TRP A 82 2.71 -29.43 -3.14
C TRP A 82 3.69 -28.58 -3.95
N ALA A 83 4.54 -29.21 -4.77
CA ALA A 83 5.43 -28.51 -5.69
C ALA A 83 4.64 -27.70 -6.75
N GLN A 84 3.53 -28.25 -7.23
CA GLN A 84 2.64 -27.56 -8.17
C GLN A 84 1.94 -26.37 -7.52
N VAL A 85 1.44 -26.50 -6.29
CA VAL A 85 0.84 -25.39 -5.53
C VAL A 85 1.86 -24.27 -5.28
N ILE A 86 3.09 -24.62 -4.89
CA ILE A 86 4.17 -23.65 -4.72
C ILE A 86 4.45 -22.93 -6.05
N ALA A 87 4.61 -23.67 -7.15
CA ALA A 87 4.90 -23.10 -8.46
C ALA A 87 3.78 -22.15 -8.96
N THR A 88 2.51 -22.54 -8.81
CA THR A 88 1.37 -21.69 -9.20
C THR A 88 1.25 -20.46 -8.32
N ASN A 89 1.53 -20.57 -7.01
CA ASN A 89 1.55 -19.44 -6.10
C ASN A 89 2.67 -18.45 -6.48
N THR A 90 3.87 -18.94 -6.79
CA THR A 90 4.99 -18.09 -7.25
C THR A 90 4.66 -17.39 -8.57
N GLN A 91 4.10 -18.11 -9.56
CA GLN A 91 3.67 -17.50 -10.83
C GLN A 91 2.63 -16.39 -10.63
N THR A 92 1.65 -16.62 -9.76
CA THR A 92 0.61 -15.62 -9.44
C THR A 92 1.22 -14.38 -8.77
N GLN A 93 2.15 -14.58 -7.84
CA GLN A 93 2.84 -13.49 -7.16
C GLN A 93 3.73 -12.67 -8.11
N ILE A 94 4.42 -13.32 -9.06
CA ILE A 94 5.22 -12.64 -10.09
C ILE A 94 4.33 -11.80 -10.99
N ALA A 95 3.21 -12.34 -11.49
CA ALA A 95 2.27 -11.59 -12.34
C ALA A 95 1.67 -10.38 -11.59
N HIS A 96 1.36 -10.56 -10.30
CA HIS A 96 0.88 -9.47 -9.46
C HIS A 96 1.96 -8.39 -9.24
N LEU A 97 3.22 -8.79 -9.01
CA LEU A 97 4.36 -7.89 -8.88
C LEU A 97 4.54 -7.03 -10.13
N GLU A 98 4.53 -7.64 -11.32
CA GLU A 98 4.64 -6.93 -12.61
C GLU A 98 3.52 -5.89 -12.78
N THR A 99 2.29 -6.27 -12.41
CA THR A 99 1.14 -5.36 -12.44
C THR A 99 1.34 -4.17 -11.51
N LEU A 100 1.75 -4.40 -10.26
CA LEU A 100 2.01 -3.32 -9.31
C LEU A 100 3.16 -2.42 -9.74
N GLN A 101 4.22 -2.98 -10.33
CA GLN A 101 5.35 -2.20 -10.86
C GLN A 101 4.91 -1.29 -12.00
N LYS A 102 4.07 -1.79 -12.91
CA LYS A 102 3.46 -0.98 -13.98
C LYS A 102 2.63 0.17 -13.40
N LEU A 103 1.72 -0.14 -12.45
CA LEU A 103 0.89 0.86 -11.79
C LEU A 103 1.73 1.92 -11.06
N LEU A 104 2.83 1.52 -10.41
CA LEU A 104 3.76 2.44 -9.77
C LEU A 104 4.45 3.36 -10.78
N GLY A 105 4.92 2.81 -11.90
CA GLY A 105 5.55 3.58 -12.97
C GLY A 105 4.60 4.63 -13.56
N GLU A 106 3.36 4.23 -13.84
CA GLU A 106 2.32 5.15 -14.31
C GLU A 106 1.99 6.23 -13.28
N ALA A 107 1.83 5.86 -12.00
CA ALA A 107 1.52 6.82 -10.94
C ALA A 107 2.64 7.85 -10.74
N LEU A 108 3.91 7.42 -10.82
CA LEU A 108 5.07 8.32 -10.76
C LEU A 108 5.07 9.28 -11.96
N GLN A 109 4.94 8.76 -13.18
CA GLN A 109 4.93 9.58 -14.38
C GLN A 109 3.82 10.64 -14.35
N ARG A 110 2.62 10.26 -13.90
CA ARG A 110 1.48 11.19 -13.77
C ARG A 110 1.74 12.25 -12.70
N SER A 111 2.25 11.84 -11.52
CA SER A 111 2.59 12.76 -10.43
C SER A 111 3.66 13.78 -10.82
N ASP A 112 4.69 13.35 -11.56
CA ASP A 112 5.78 14.22 -12.03
C ASP A 112 5.26 15.20 -13.09
N LYS A 113 4.48 14.71 -14.06
CA LYS A 113 3.85 15.57 -15.07
C LYS A 113 2.93 16.63 -14.44
N VAL A 114 2.13 16.27 -13.44
CA VAL A 114 1.28 17.22 -12.71
C VAL A 114 2.13 18.30 -12.03
N GLN A 115 3.26 17.93 -11.45
CA GLN A 115 4.16 18.89 -10.83
C GLN A 115 4.79 19.83 -11.87
N ASP A 116 5.32 19.28 -12.96
CA ASP A 116 5.97 20.09 -14.00
C ASP A 116 5.00 21.06 -14.65
N ASP A 117 3.78 20.60 -14.95
CA ASP A 117 2.72 21.41 -15.55
C ASP A 117 2.20 22.50 -14.59
N PHE A 118 2.36 22.33 -13.26
CA PHE A 118 1.84 23.27 -12.25
C PHE A 118 2.88 24.25 -11.69
N ILE A 119 4.19 23.93 -11.72
CA ILE A 119 5.24 24.79 -11.14
C ILE A 119 5.23 26.21 -11.74
N LYS A 120 5.18 26.31 -13.06
CA LYS A 120 5.21 27.61 -13.73
C LYS A 120 3.97 28.46 -13.40
N PRO A 121 2.73 27.96 -13.61
CA PRO A 121 1.53 28.67 -13.19
C PRO A 121 1.52 29.04 -11.72
N GLN A 122 2.02 28.14 -10.85
CA GLN A 122 2.10 28.42 -9.42
C GLN A 122 2.97 29.64 -9.11
N ARG A 123 4.15 29.71 -9.71
CA ARG A 123 5.06 30.85 -9.51
C ARG A 123 4.44 32.15 -10.01
N GLU A 124 3.79 32.11 -11.17
CA GLU A 124 3.21 33.30 -11.80
C GLU A 124 1.96 33.78 -11.05
N MET A 125 1.10 32.86 -10.57
CA MET A 125 0.01 33.19 -9.65
C MET A 125 0.53 33.78 -8.33
N ASN A 126 1.59 33.20 -7.75
CA ASN A 126 2.17 33.73 -6.50
C ASN A 126 2.71 35.15 -6.69
N GLN A 127 3.42 35.40 -7.79
CA GLN A 127 3.99 36.72 -8.09
C GLN A 127 2.94 37.79 -8.40
N ALA A 128 1.79 37.39 -8.93
CA ALA A 128 0.72 38.31 -9.27
C ALA A 128 -0.25 38.57 -8.11
N LEU A 129 -0.49 37.56 -7.28
CA LEU A 129 -1.48 37.66 -6.18
C LEU A 129 -0.86 38.12 -4.86
N TYR A 130 0.47 38.06 -4.72
CA TYR A 130 1.17 38.36 -3.48
C TYR A 130 2.43 39.18 -3.72
N ASP A 131 2.68 40.12 -2.82
CA ASP A 131 3.92 40.88 -2.79
C ASP A 131 5.09 40.05 -2.21
N PHE A 132 6.28 40.65 -2.13
CA PHE A 132 7.46 39.99 -1.55
C PHE A 132 7.31 39.64 -0.05
N ASN A 133 6.38 40.28 0.66
CA ASN A 133 6.09 40.02 2.07
C ASN A 133 4.99 38.96 2.25
N GLY A 134 4.35 38.51 1.16
CA GLY A 134 3.22 37.59 1.17
C GLY A 134 1.87 38.25 1.46
N GLU A 135 1.78 39.58 1.37
CA GLU A 135 0.53 40.32 1.46
C GLU A 135 -0.21 40.30 0.11
N SER A 136 -1.55 40.32 0.16
CA SER A 136 -2.38 40.30 -1.04
C SER A 136 -2.16 41.56 -1.87
N GLU A 137 -1.83 41.39 -3.14
CA GLU A 137 -1.71 42.50 -4.09
C GLU A 137 -3.02 42.67 -4.87
N LYS A 138 -3.37 43.93 -5.18
CA LYS A 138 -4.50 44.22 -6.05
C LYS A 138 -4.07 43.92 -7.48
N ILE A 139 -4.71 42.94 -8.12
CA ILE A 139 -4.46 42.63 -9.53
C ILE A 139 -5.22 43.58 -10.45
N ASP A 140 -4.55 44.01 -11.52
CA ASP A 140 -5.16 44.72 -12.66
C ASP A 140 -5.77 43.73 -13.67
N GLY A 141 -6.61 44.22 -14.60
CA GLY A 141 -7.29 43.35 -15.56
C GLY A 141 -6.35 42.73 -16.59
N GLN A 142 -5.23 43.38 -16.94
CA GLN A 142 -4.21 42.79 -17.80
C GLN A 142 -3.58 41.55 -17.16
N THR A 143 -3.24 41.64 -15.88
CA THR A 143 -2.69 40.55 -15.08
C THR A 143 -3.75 39.46 -14.88
N ALA A 144 -5.00 39.85 -14.61
CA ALA A 144 -6.11 38.92 -14.46
C ALA A 144 -6.34 38.11 -15.75
N HIS A 145 -6.34 38.76 -16.91
CA HIS A 145 -6.44 38.13 -18.22
C HIS A 145 -5.27 37.16 -18.48
N HIS A 146 -4.05 37.58 -18.14
CA HIS A 146 -2.87 36.73 -18.32
C HIS A 146 -2.97 35.46 -17.47
N LEU A 147 -3.32 35.58 -16.19
CA LEU A 147 -3.49 34.45 -15.28
C LEU A 147 -4.67 33.55 -15.71
N GLY A 148 -5.79 34.13 -16.12
CA GLY A 148 -6.97 33.39 -16.57
C GLY A 148 -6.65 32.45 -17.72
N ARG A 149 -5.94 32.94 -18.75
CA ARG A 149 -5.48 32.12 -19.89
C ARG A 149 -4.50 31.01 -19.49
N GLN A 150 -3.73 31.21 -18.43
CA GLN A 150 -2.87 30.14 -17.95
C GLN A 150 -3.69 29.08 -17.26
N ILE A 151 -4.50 29.48 -16.28
CA ILE A 151 -5.34 28.59 -15.46
C ILE A 151 -6.24 27.71 -16.32
N SER A 152 -6.86 28.27 -17.37
CA SER A 152 -7.72 27.52 -18.29
C SER A 152 -7.00 26.37 -18.99
N ASN A 153 -5.67 26.45 -19.11
CA ASN A 153 -4.81 25.43 -19.71
C ASN A 153 -4.12 24.54 -18.66
N VAL A 154 -4.06 24.96 -17.40
CA VAL A 154 -3.36 24.24 -16.33
C VAL A 154 -4.02 22.90 -16.09
N LEU A 155 -3.20 21.84 -16.18
CA LEU A 155 -3.62 20.47 -15.87
C LEU A 155 -4.85 20.00 -16.66
N GLY A 156 -5.21 20.63 -17.79
CA GLY A 156 -6.37 20.23 -18.59
C GLY A 156 -6.31 18.75 -18.97
N TRP A 157 -5.12 18.25 -19.33
CA TRP A 157 -4.91 16.83 -19.59
C TRP A 157 -5.21 15.95 -18.36
N TYR A 158 -4.80 16.37 -17.17
CA TYR A 158 -4.89 15.55 -15.96
C TYR A 158 -6.29 15.59 -15.35
N LEU A 159 -6.91 16.76 -15.34
CA LEU A 159 -8.22 17.00 -14.74
C LEU A 159 -9.38 16.62 -15.68
N VAL A 160 -9.17 16.66 -16.99
CA VAL A 160 -10.21 16.35 -17.99
C VAL A 160 -9.96 15.00 -18.64
N THR A 161 -8.80 14.79 -19.27
CA THR A 161 -8.54 13.57 -20.05
C THR A 161 -8.43 12.32 -19.18
N LEU A 162 -7.89 12.45 -17.96
CA LEU A 162 -7.78 11.33 -17.01
C LEU A 162 -8.87 11.33 -15.95
N ALA A 163 -10.00 11.99 -16.16
CA ALA A 163 -11.11 11.95 -15.20
C ALA A 163 -11.61 10.50 -15.01
N GLY A 164 -11.71 10.05 -13.76
CA GLY A 164 -12.23 8.72 -13.41
C GLY A 164 -11.27 7.56 -13.63
N THR A 165 -9.98 7.81 -13.91
CA THR A 165 -8.99 6.73 -14.12
C THR A 165 -8.18 6.41 -12.86
N GLU A 166 -8.23 7.26 -11.84
CA GLU A 166 -7.44 7.11 -10.61
C GLU A 166 -8.25 6.52 -9.46
N SER A 167 -7.58 6.24 -8.34
CA SER A 167 -8.27 5.85 -7.10
C SER A 167 -9.23 6.94 -6.62
N GLY A 168 -10.29 6.54 -5.91
CA GLY A 168 -11.34 7.47 -5.44
C GLY A 168 -10.80 8.69 -4.69
N LYS A 169 -9.81 8.51 -3.81
CA LYS A 169 -9.19 9.65 -3.07
C LYS A 169 -8.46 10.64 -3.99
N VAL A 170 -7.80 10.15 -5.04
CA VAL A 170 -7.12 11.00 -6.02
C VAL A 170 -8.16 11.75 -6.86
N GLU A 171 -9.25 11.10 -7.26
CA GLU A 171 -10.35 11.74 -7.98
C GLU A 171 -11.06 12.82 -7.15
N GLU A 172 -11.28 12.57 -5.85
CA GLU A 172 -11.80 13.59 -4.92
C GLU A 172 -10.89 14.82 -4.87
N ALA A 173 -9.57 14.61 -4.74
CA ALA A 173 -8.60 15.70 -4.71
C ALA A 173 -8.51 16.45 -6.05
N LYS A 174 -8.62 15.74 -7.19
CA LYS A 174 -8.71 16.36 -8.53
C LYS A 174 -9.96 17.21 -8.66
N SER A 175 -11.11 16.74 -8.18
CA SER A 175 -12.36 17.49 -8.20
C SER A 175 -12.26 18.77 -7.37
N ALA A 176 -11.63 18.69 -6.19
CA ALA A 176 -11.41 19.87 -5.34
C ALA A 176 -10.47 20.89 -6.01
N LEU A 177 -9.39 20.43 -6.65
CA LEU A 177 -8.48 21.30 -7.40
C LEU A 177 -9.18 21.94 -8.60
N LYS A 178 -9.96 21.18 -9.36
CA LYS A 178 -10.74 21.71 -10.48
C LYS A 178 -11.72 22.79 -10.02
N ALA A 179 -12.48 22.53 -8.96
CA ALA A 179 -13.42 23.52 -8.42
C ALA A 179 -12.71 24.82 -7.99
N ALA A 180 -11.54 24.71 -7.35
CA ALA A 180 -10.75 25.88 -6.96
C ALA A 180 -10.23 26.68 -8.17
N LEU A 181 -9.78 25.98 -9.23
CA LEU A 181 -9.34 26.63 -10.47
C LEU A 181 -10.50 27.33 -11.18
N ASP A 182 -11.67 26.68 -11.28
CA ASP A 182 -12.87 27.25 -11.89
C ASP A 182 -13.35 28.50 -11.13
N GLU A 183 -13.28 28.49 -9.79
CA GLU A 183 -13.60 29.68 -8.99
C GLU A 183 -12.62 30.82 -9.22
N LEU A 184 -11.31 30.53 -9.23
CA LEU A 184 -10.30 31.55 -9.52
C LEU A 184 -10.46 32.12 -10.92
N GLU A 185 -10.68 31.28 -11.94
CA GLU A 185 -10.92 31.72 -13.32
C GLU A 185 -12.11 32.67 -13.42
N ARG A 186 -13.24 32.37 -12.75
CA ARG A 186 -14.40 33.27 -12.72
C ARG A 186 -14.08 34.60 -12.04
N THR A 187 -13.35 34.58 -10.92
CA THR A 187 -12.92 35.80 -10.23
C THR A 187 -12.03 36.66 -11.13
N LEU A 188 -11.08 36.05 -11.85
CA LEU A 188 -10.19 36.74 -12.77
C LEU A 188 -10.95 37.31 -13.98
N ALA A 189 -11.89 36.57 -14.54
CA ALA A 189 -12.72 37.01 -15.65
C ALA A 189 -13.56 38.26 -15.29
N MET A 190 -14.05 38.36 -14.06
CA MET A 190 -14.79 39.54 -13.59
C MET A 190 -13.89 40.79 -13.55
N ILE A 191 -12.65 40.64 -13.13
CA ILE A 191 -11.66 41.74 -13.05
C ILE A 191 -11.25 42.17 -14.46
N GLU A 192 -10.95 41.20 -15.31
CA GLU A 192 -10.61 41.42 -16.71
C GLU A 192 -11.73 42.17 -17.46
N TRP A 193 -12.98 41.77 -17.26
CA TRP A 193 -14.09 42.24 -18.08
C TRP A 193 -14.24 43.76 -18.04
N VAL A 194 -14.02 44.39 -16.88
CA VAL A 194 -14.11 45.85 -16.72
C VAL A 194 -13.10 46.59 -17.60
N ASP A 195 -11.85 46.12 -17.65
CA ASP A 195 -10.78 46.76 -18.42
C ASP A 195 -11.01 46.67 -19.95
N PHE A 196 -11.75 45.64 -20.40
CA PHE A 196 -12.04 45.43 -21.83
C PHE A 196 -13.38 46.03 -22.30
N ASN A 197 -14.28 46.39 -21.38
CA ASN A 197 -15.60 46.93 -21.69
C ASN A 197 -15.73 48.40 -21.24
N ASP A 198 -14.62 49.14 -21.25
CA ASP A 198 -14.59 50.54 -20.83
C ASP A 198 -15.63 51.37 -21.61
N GLN A 199 -16.37 52.19 -20.88
CA GLN A 199 -17.48 52.97 -21.37
C GLN A 199 -17.00 54.40 -21.67
N TYR A 200 -16.23 54.57 -22.73
CA TYR A 200 -15.88 55.90 -23.25
C TYR A 200 -16.82 56.31 -24.40
N GLY A 201 -17.44 57.50 -24.28
CA GLY A 201 -18.28 58.12 -25.33
C GLY A 201 -19.79 57.90 -25.17
N ASP A 202 -20.63 58.61 -25.92
CA ASP A 202 -22.09 58.66 -25.70
C ASP A 202 -22.85 57.33 -25.94
N ASP A 203 -22.19 56.28 -26.47
CA ASP A 203 -22.78 54.97 -26.78
C ASP A 203 -22.53 53.95 -25.65
N HIS A 204 -23.06 54.24 -24.46
CA HIS A 204 -22.97 53.36 -23.30
C HIS A 204 -23.98 52.20 -23.37
N ALA A 205 -23.50 50.97 -23.17
CA ALA A 205 -24.34 49.77 -23.17
C ALA A 205 -25.06 49.53 -21.82
N TYR A 206 -24.61 50.18 -20.76
CA TYR A 206 -25.17 50.09 -19.40
C TYR A 206 -25.40 51.50 -18.86
N ASP A 207 -26.35 51.65 -17.95
CA ASP A 207 -26.53 52.92 -17.25
C ASP A 207 -25.48 53.13 -16.13
N ASP A 208 -25.41 54.35 -15.57
CA ASP A 208 -24.44 54.71 -14.52
C ASP A 208 -24.55 53.82 -13.26
N VAL A 209 -25.76 53.35 -12.93
CA VAL A 209 -26.01 52.54 -11.74
C VAL A 209 -25.55 51.10 -11.98
N GLU A 210 -25.89 50.54 -13.13
CA GLU A 210 -25.44 49.22 -13.58
C GLU A 210 -23.91 49.19 -13.70
N TRP A 211 -23.30 50.23 -14.27
CA TRP A 211 -21.85 50.33 -14.39
C TRP A 211 -21.17 50.44 -13.03
N ALA A 212 -21.70 51.23 -12.11
CA ALA A 212 -21.18 51.33 -10.74
C ALA A 212 -21.24 49.98 -10.00
N GLU A 213 -22.30 49.19 -10.21
CA GLU A 213 -22.41 47.83 -9.65
C GLU A 213 -21.33 46.89 -10.22
N ILE A 214 -21.09 46.94 -11.53
CA ILE A 214 -20.04 46.14 -12.18
C ILE A 214 -18.65 46.51 -11.64
N LEU A 215 -18.35 47.80 -11.50
CA LEU A 215 -17.10 48.28 -10.91
C LEU A 215 -16.93 47.79 -9.46
N ALA A 216 -17.98 47.87 -8.65
CA ALA A 216 -17.96 47.37 -7.28
C ALA A 216 -17.71 45.86 -7.21
N ASN A 217 -18.33 45.08 -8.10
CA ASN A 217 -18.13 43.63 -8.21
C ASN A 217 -16.70 43.27 -8.63
N ALA A 218 -16.11 44.00 -9.58
CA ALA A 218 -14.72 43.79 -9.98
C ALA A 218 -13.74 44.18 -8.87
N GLU A 219 -14.00 45.24 -8.11
CA GLU A 219 -13.18 45.61 -6.95
C GLU A 219 -13.25 44.53 -5.85
N ALA A 220 -14.44 43.99 -5.58
CA ALA A 220 -14.61 42.87 -4.65
C ALA A 220 -13.86 41.62 -5.13
N ALA A 221 -13.99 41.28 -6.42
CA ALA A 221 -13.27 40.16 -7.03
C ALA A 221 -11.75 40.30 -6.91
N SER A 222 -11.20 41.51 -7.12
CA SER A 222 -9.77 41.78 -6.96
C SER A 222 -9.28 41.53 -5.53
N LYS A 223 -10.09 41.87 -4.52
CA LYS A 223 -9.80 41.57 -3.11
C LYS A 223 -9.89 40.07 -2.79
N GLU A 224 -10.74 39.32 -3.49
CA GLU A 224 -10.91 37.87 -3.29
C GLU A 224 -9.90 37.01 -4.05
N ALA A 225 -9.27 37.54 -5.10
CA ALA A 225 -8.41 36.79 -6.01
C ALA A 225 -7.26 36.07 -5.31
N SER A 226 -6.60 36.72 -4.35
CA SER A 226 -5.52 36.11 -3.56
C SER A 226 -6.04 34.93 -2.73
N ALA A 227 -7.18 35.07 -2.05
CA ALA A 227 -7.80 34.01 -1.29
C ALA A 227 -8.18 32.81 -2.18
N LYS A 228 -8.71 33.06 -3.39
CA LYS A 228 -9.00 32.00 -4.37
C LYS A 228 -7.72 31.32 -4.89
N GLY A 229 -6.65 32.08 -5.15
CA GLY A 229 -5.33 31.53 -5.47
C GLY A 229 -4.76 30.65 -4.34
N SER A 230 -4.91 31.09 -3.09
CA SER A 230 -4.56 30.28 -1.92
C SER A 230 -5.34 28.97 -1.85
N ALA A 231 -6.64 29.00 -2.18
CA ALA A 231 -7.47 27.79 -2.25
C ALA A 231 -6.98 26.81 -3.34
N VAL A 232 -6.58 27.33 -4.51
CA VAL A 232 -5.94 26.54 -5.57
C VAL A 232 -4.66 25.87 -5.08
N PHE A 233 -3.76 26.60 -4.42
CA PHE A 233 -2.53 26.02 -3.86
C PHE A 233 -2.81 24.95 -2.82
N LYS A 234 -3.75 25.21 -1.91
CA LYS A 234 -4.17 24.24 -0.90
C LYS A 234 -4.71 22.95 -1.53
N ALA A 235 -5.56 23.07 -2.54
CA ALA A 235 -6.12 21.92 -3.25
C ALA A 235 -5.03 21.15 -4.02
N TYR A 236 -4.09 21.85 -4.65
CA TYR A 236 -2.95 21.24 -5.33
C TYR A 236 -2.04 20.46 -4.36
N TYR A 237 -1.70 21.04 -3.21
CA TYR A 237 -0.91 20.34 -2.20
C TYR A 237 -1.64 19.13 -1.60
N ALA A 238 -2.96 19.21 -1.43
CA ALA A 238 -3.77 18.07 -1.03
C ALA A 238 -3.72 16.94 -2.06
N LEU A 239 -3.87 17.25 -3.36
CA LEU A 239 -3.72 16.28 -4.45
C LEU A 239 -2.33 15.61 -4.43
N ARG A 240 -1.26 16.40 -4.30
CA ARG A 240 0.12 15.90 -4.20
C ARG A 240 0.32 14.98 -3.01
N SER A 241 -0.26 15.31 -1.86
CA SER A 241 -0.20 14.44 -0.67
C SER A 241 -0.86 13.09 -0.93
N VAL A 242 -2.06 13.08 -1.53
CA VAL A 242 -2.79 11.84 -1.81
C VAL A 242 -2.08 10.98 -2.87
N GLN A 243 -1.49 11.61 -3.89
CA GLN A 243 -0.65 10.92 -4.88
C GLN A 243 0.59 10.29 -4.22
N ALA A 244 1.28 11.02 -3.35
CA ALA A 244 2.44 10.51 -2.62
C ALA A 244 2.08 9.32 -1.72
N ASP A 245 0.94 9.37 -1.02
CA ASP A 245 0.45 8.26 -0.21
C ASP A 245 0.14 7.02 -1.07
N SER A 246 -0.46 7.22 -2.24
CA SER A 246 -0.77 6.14 -3.19
C SER A 246 0.51 5.47 -3.71
N ILE A 247 1.51 6.27 -4.08
CA ILE A 247 2.85 5.78 -4.50
C ILE A 247 3.53 5.01 -3.36
N LYS A 248 3.47 5.52 -2.13
CA LYS A 248 4.03 4.86 -0.94
C LYS A 248 3.34 3.53 -0.67
N HIS A 249 2.02 3.47 -0.85
CA HIS A 249 1.25 2.24 -0.72
C HIS A 249 1.69 1.17 -1.72
N LEU A 250 1.77 1.53 -3.01
CA LEU A 250 2.24 0.63 -4.08
C LEU A 250 3.66 0.09 -3.81
N ARG A 251 4.59 0.97 -3.42
CA ARG A 251 5.96 0.57 -3.03
C ARG A 251 5.98 -0.41 -1.86
N THR A 252 5.03 -0.28 -0.94
CA THR A 252 4.95 -1.18 0.22
C THR A 252 4.39 -2.54 -0.18
N GLN A 253 3.37 -2.57 -1.04
CA GLN A 253 2.84 -3.84 -1.58
C GLN A 253 3.90 -4.60 -2.38
N ILE A 254 4.65 -3.91 -3.24
CA ILE A 254 5.78 -4.48 -3.99
C ILE A 254 6.79 -5.13 -3.06
N ARG A 255 7.31 -4.39 -2.05
CA ARG A 255 8.28 -4.92 -1.09
C ARG A 255 7.75 -6.13 -0.32
N ASN A 256 6.48 -6.12 0.06
CA ASN A 256 5.87 -7.25 0.77
C ASN A 256 5.84 -8.52 -0.10
N ILE A 257 5.56 -8.38 -1.39
CA ILE A 257 5.56 -9.50 -2.34
C ILE A 257 6.97 -9.98 -2.62
N GLU A 258 7.94 -9.07 -2.81
CA GLU A 258 9.36 -9.42 -2.95
C GLU A 258 9.86 -10.21 -1.74
N HIS A 259 9.50 -9.79 -0.52
CA HIS A 259 9.81 -10.53 0.70
C HIS A 259 9.12 -11.90 0.79
N ALA A 260 7.89 -12.03 0.29
CA ALA A 260 7.18 -13.31 0.27
C ALA A 260 7.83 -14.28 -0.73
N LEU A 261 8.19 -13.79 -1.92
CA LEU A 261 8.90 -14.55 -2.95
C LEU A 261 10.27 -15.03 -2.44
N ALA A 262 11.03 -14.17 -1.75
CA ALA A 262 12.34 -14.53 -1.19
C ALA A 262 12.28 -15.61 -0.09
N LYS A 263 11.11 -15.83 0.54
CA LYS A 263 10.91 -16.93 1.51
C LYS A 263 10.55 -18.26 0.84
N LEU A 264 10.10 -18.21 -0.42
CA LEU A 264 9.68 -19.38 -1.20
C LEU A 264 10.83 -19.93 -2.07
N SER A 265 11.86 -19.13 -2.33
CA SER A 265 13.12 -19.52 -2.99
C SER A 265 14.09 -20.18 -2.01
#